data_AF-A0A2T0S264-F1
#
_entry.id   AF-A0A2T0S264-F1
#
_cell.length_a   1.000
_cell.length_b   1.000
_cell.length_c   1.000
_cell.angle_alpha   90.00
_cell.angle_beta   90.00
_cell.angle_gamma   90.00
#
_symmetry.space_group_name_H-M   'P 1'
#
loop_
_entity.id
_entity.type
_entity.pdbx_description
1 polymer ?
#
loop_
_entity_poly.entity_id
_entity_poly.type
_entity_poly.pdbx_seq_one_letter_code
_entity_poly.pdbx_strand_id
1 'polypeptide(L)'
;MAPVAVVVGPPGAGKTTVGQALAALLGVRFADTDHLVEERAGKPIPEIFFDDGEDEFRRLERETIAASLGSFDGVLALGGGAILDDGTRDALGAHTVVFLSVELSDAVKRVGLGAGRPLLSVNPRATLKYLMEQRRPLYAAVATHTVKTDGRDPGDLAAELAGLLKPG
;
A
#
# COMPACT_ATOMS: atom_id res chain seq x y z
N MET A 1 17.29 4.04 -10.11
CA MET A 1 17.20 4.54 -8.72
C MET A 1 16.11 3.74 -8.03
N ALA A 2 16.25 3.43 -6.75
CA ALA A 2 15.28 2.60 -6.03
C ALA A 2 14.58 3.41 -4.93
N PRO A 3 13.33 3.05 -4.56
CA PRO A 3 12.64 3.71 -3.46
C PRO A 3 13.43 3.63 -2.16
N VAL A 4 13.39 4.70 -1.38
CA VAL A 4 13.96 4.73 -0.02
C VAL A 4 13.19 3.78 0.89
N ALA A 5 11.87 3.71 0.71
CA ALA A 5 11.02 2.74 1.37
C ALA A 5 9.78 2.43 0.53
N VAL A 6 9.32 1.19 0.61
CA VAL A 6 8.06 0.74 0.01
C VAL A 6 7.08 0.43 1.14
N VAL A 7 5.92 1.10 1.15
CA VAL A 7 4.91 0.98 2.19
C VAL A 7 3.81 0.02 1.73
N VAL A 8 3.61 -1.06 2.48
CA VAL A 8 2.60 -2.09 2.24
C VAL A 8 1.64 -2.22 3.41
N GLY A 9 0.46 -2.79 3.16
CA GLY A 9 -0.52 -3.06 4.20
C GLY A 9 -1.96 -2.99 3.69
N PRO A 10 -2.92 -3.50 4.47
CA PRO A 10 -4.32 -3.56 4.05
C PRO A 10 -4.94 -2.15 3.89
N PRO A 11 -6.12 -2.05 3.26
CA PRO A 11 -6.93 -0.84 3.31
C PRO A 11 -7.15 -0.38 4.77
N GLY A 12 -7.07 0.93 5.02
CA GLY A 12 -7.20 1.48 6.38
C GLY A 12 -5.93 1.43 7.23
N ALA A 13 -4.84 0.85 6.75
CA ALA A 13 -3.55 0.84 7.46
C ALA A 13 -2.86 2.22 7.54
N GLY A 14 -3.35 3.22 6.79
CA GLY A 14 -2.76 4.56 6.79
C GLY A 14 -1.55 4.73 5.85
N LYS A 15 -1.39 3.87 4.84
CA LYS A 15 -0.26 3.89 3.89
C LYS A 15 0.03 5.28 3.31
N THR A 16 -1.01 5.93 2.79
CA THR A 16 -0.88 7.27 2.17
C THR A 16 -0.48 8.30 3.22
N THR A 17 -1.17 8.36 4.37
CA THR A 17 -0.91 9.35 5.42
C THR A 17 0.47 9.18 6.06
N VAL A 18 0.82 7.96 6.47
CA VAL A 18 2.14 7.66 7.07
C VAL A 18 3.25 7.80 6.02
N GLY A 19 3.02 7.35 4.79
CA GLY A 19 3.99 7.46 3.70
C GLY A 19 4.31 8.90 3.32
N GLN A 20 3.31 9.78 3.27
CA GLN A 20 3.50 11.22 3.04
C GLN A 20 4.27 11.87 4.18
N ALA A 21 3.91 11.60 5.43
CA ALA A 21 4.61 12.11 6.59
C ALA A 21 6.08 11.63 6.63
N LEU A 22 6.32 10.35 6.31
CA LEU A 22 7.65 9.77 6.22
C LEU A 22 8.49 10.44 5.12
N ALA A 23 7.92 10.61 3.92
CA ALA A 23 8.59 11.27 2.81
C ALA A 23 8.99 12.70 3.16
N ALA A 24 8.09 13.46 3.82
CA ALA A 24 8.35 14.81 4.27
C ALA A 24 9.51 14.87 5.29
N LEU A 25 9.54 13.95 6.27
CA LEU A 25 10.62 13.88 7.26
C LEU A 25 11.98 13.49 6.65
N LEU A 26 11.97 12.68 5.59
CA LEU A 26 13.17 12.26 4.86
C LEU A 26 13.59 13.26 3.78
N GLY A 27 12.75 14.25 3.47
CA GLY A 27 13.03 15.22 2.39
C GLY A 27 12.96 14.62 0.99
N VAL A 28 12.16 13.56 0.79
CA VAL A 28 12.02 12.86 -0.50
C VAL A 28 10.58 12.90 -1.00
N ARG A 29 10.35 12.44 -2.24
CA ARG A 29 9.01 12.40 -2.85
C ARG A 29 8.17 11.25 -2.29
N PHE A 30 6.85 11.41 -2.38
CA PHE A 30 5.88 10.35 -2.10
C PHE A 30 5.10 10.01 -3.38
N ALA A 31 4.81 8.73 -3.60
CA ALA A 31 3.89 8.27 -4.65
C ALA A 31 3.02 7.11 -4.15
N ASP A 32 1.80 7.00 -4.68
CA ASP A 32 0.87 5.91 -4.43
C ASP A 32 0.59 5.17 -5.75
N THR A 33 0.82 3.86 -5.80
CA THR A 33 0.70 3.11 -7.06
C THR A 33 -0.74 3.03 -7.56
N ASP A 34 -1.73 3.12 -6.68
CA ASP A 34 -3.14 3.16 -7.12
C ASP A 34 -3.36 4.43 -7.97
N HIS A 35 -2.84 5.59 -7.54
CA HIS A 35 -2.92 6.83 -8.33
C HIS A 35 -2.09 6.76 -9.61
N LEU A 36 -0.89 6.17 -9.58
CA LEU A 36 -0.07 6.03 -10.79
C LEU A 36 -0.74 5.12 -11.83
N VAL A 37 -1.49 4.10 -11.39
CA VAL A 37 -2.31 3.27 -12.30
C VAL A 37 -3.44 4.08 -12.91
N GLU A 38 -4.15 4.90 -12.14
CA GLU A 38 -5.21 5.78 -12.66
C GLU A 38 -4.67 6.80 -13.67
N GLU A 39 -3.54 7.44 -13.35
CA GLU A 39 -2.86 8.37 -14.26
C GLU A 39 -2.46 7.69 -15.58
N ARG A 40 -1.94 6.46 -15.51
CA ARG A 40 -1.54 5.68 -16.68
C ARG A 40 -2.73 5.20 -17.51
N ALA A 41 -3.82 4.80 -16.86
CA ALA A 41 -5.04 4.34 -17.51
C ALA A 41 -5.89 5.51 -18.06
N GLY A 42 -5.70 6.72 -17.54
CA GLY A 42 -6.50 7.90 -17.86
C GLY A 42 -7.91 7.86 -17.27
N LYS A 43 -8.18 6.93 -16.34
CA LYS A 43 -9.49 6.76 -15.68
C LYS A 43 -9.36 6.16 -14.28
N PRO A 44 -10.33 6.40 -13.38
CA PRO A 44 -10.33 5.85 -12.03
C PRO A 44 -10.34 4.32 -11.99
N ILE A 45 -9.75 3.71 -10.96
CA ILE A 45 -9.71 2.25 -10.80
C ILE A 45 -11.10 1.59 -10.92
N PRO A 46 -12.17 2.11 -10.30
CA PRO A 46 -13.50 1.52 -10.47
C PRO A 46 -13.97 1.44 -11.93
N GLU A 47 -13.59 2.40 -12.77
CA GLU A 47 -13.90 2.40 -14.20
C GLU A 47 -13.03 1.40 -14.96
N ILE A 48 -11.74 1.25 -14.61
CA ILE A 48 -10.88 0.18 -15.17
C ILE A 48 -11.51 -1.19 -14.92
N PHE A 49 -11.94 -1.45 -13.68
CA PHE A 49 -12.60 -2.71 -13.34
C PHE A 49 -13.91 -2.93 -14.11
N PHE A 50 -14.68 -1.87 -14.36
CA PHE A 50 -15.98 -1.95 -15.03
C PHE A 50 -15.84 -2.11 -16.54
N ASP A 51 -14.97 -1.33 -17.17
CA ASP A 51 -14.79 -1.29 -18.62
C ASP A 51 -13.85 -2.38 -19.14
N ASP A 52 -12.72 -2.58 -18.44
CA ASP A 52 -11.58 -3.39 -18.93
C ASP A 52 -11.42 -4.70 -18.15
N GLY A 53 -12.04 -4.79 -16.98
CA GLY A 53 -12.03 -5.97 -16.12
C GLY A 53 -10.86 -6.03 -15.13
N GLU A 54 -10.94 -6.97 -14.19
CA GLU A 54 -9.92 -7.14 -13.15
C GLU A 54 -8.56 -7.56 -13.73
N ASP A 55 -8.53 -8.42 -14.75
CA ASP A 55 -7.27 -8.92 -15.33
C ASP A 55 -6.42 -7.78 -15.90
N GLU A 56 -7.06 -6.81 -16.57
CA GLU A 56 -6.38 -5.64 -17.11
C GLU A 56 -5.90 -4.71 -16.00
N PHE A 57 -6.74 -4.45 -14.99
CA PHE A 57 -6.29 -3.71 -13.80
C PHE A 57 -5.07 -4.37 -13.16
N ARG A 58 -5.07 -5.69 -12.97
CA ARG A 58 -3.95 -6.43 -12.38
C ARG A 58 -2.70 -6.36 -13.26
N ARG A 59 -2.85 -6.37 -14.59
CA ARG A 59 -1.74 -6.17 -15.51
C ARG A 59 -1.13 -4.77 -15.35
N LEU A 60 -1.96 -3.74 -15.34
CA LEU A 60 -1.52 -2.36 -15.13
C LEU A 60 -0.87 -2.16 -13.76
N GLU A 61 -1.45 -2.73 -12.69
CA GLU A 61 -0.93 -2.71 -11.33
C GLU A 61 0.50 -3.28 -11.29
N ARG A 62 0.73 -4.49 -11.82
CA ARG A 62 2.05 -5.12 -11.84
C ARG A 62 3.09 -4.32 -12.62
N GLU A 63 2.73 -3.86 -13.81
CA GLU A 63 3.66 -3.10 -14.67
C GLU A 63 4.04 -1.75 -14.03
N THR A 64 3.07 -1.06 -13.44
CA THR A 64 3.31 0.21 -12.74
C THR A 64 4.19 0.00 -11.52
N ILE A 65 3.94 -1.04 -10.71
CA ILE A 65 4.78 -1.37 -9.55
C ILE A 65 6.22 -1.68 -9.99
N ALA A 66 6.40 -2.55 -10.98
CA ALA A 66 7.73 -2.91 -11.47
C ALA A 66 8.50 -1.69 -12.00
N ALA A 67 7.83 -0.80 -12.75
CA ALA A 67 8.43 0.43 -13.22
C ALA A 67 8.81 1.37 -12.05
N SER A 68 7.93 1.55 -11.07
CA SER A 68 8.18 2.42 -9.91
C SER A 68 9.32 1.91 -9.03
N LEU A 69 9.41 0.60 -8.79
CA LEU A 69 10.50 -0.01 -8.01
C LEU A 69 11.88 0.23 -8.64
N GLY A 70 11.97 0.31 -9.98
CA GLY A 70 13.23 0.55 -10.70
C GLY A 70 13.61 2.01 -10.93
N SER A 71 12.69 2.95 -10.70
CA SER A 71 12.86 4.35 -11.13
C SER A 71 12.53 5.42 -10.09
N PHE A 72 11.71 5.11 -9.08
CA PHE A 72 11.26 6.09 -8.09
C PHE A 72 12.27 6.21 -6.94
N ASP A 73 12.61 7.44 -6.54
CA ASP A 73 13.65 7.77 -5.56
C ASP A 73 13.08 8.37 -4.26
N GLY A 74 11.96 7.82 -3.78
CA GLY A 74 11.26 8.32 -2.59
C GLY A 74 10.52 7.23 -1.81
N VAL A 75 9.44 7.60 -1.12
CA VAL A 75 8.55 6.66 -0.43
C VAL A 75 7.40 6.24 -1.35
N LEU A 76 7.30 4.95 -1.63
CA LEU A 76 6.29 4.38 -2.54
C LEU A 76 5.25 3.59 -1.75
N ALA A 77 3.97 4.00 -1.78
CA ALA A 77 2.89 3.20 -1.21
C ALA A 77 2.29 2.27 -2.27
N LEU A 78 2.17 0.99 -1.97
CA LEU A 78 1.54 0.01 -2.86
C LEU A 78 0.04 -0.13 -2.59
N GLY A 79 -0.72 -0.41 -3.65
CA GLY A 79 -2.10 -0.84 -3.59
C GLY A 79 -2.27 -2.05 -2.66
N GLY A 80 -3.40 -2.11 -1.93
CA GLY A 80 -3.63 -3.19 -0.96
C GLY A 80 -3.79 -4.59 -1.59
N GLY A 81 -3.94 -4.68 -2.92
CA GLY A 81 -4.01 -5.93 -3.68
C GLY A 81 -2.66 -6.39 -4.22
N ALA A 82 -1.69 -5.48 -4.34
CA ALA A 82 -0.38 -5.72 -4.95
C ALA A 82 0.35 -6.97 -4.42
N ILE A 83 0.20 -7.25 -3.11
CA ILE A 83 0.87 -8.37 -2.46
C ILE A 83 0.38 -9.75 -2.93
N LEU A 84 -0.77 -9.82 -3.60
CA LEU A 84 -1.30 -11.08 -4.13
C LEU A 84 -0.50 -11.60 -5.33
N ASP A 85 0.19 -10.71 -6.04
CA ASP A 85 1.03 -11.08 -7.17
C ASP A 85 2.42 -11.57 -6.70
N ASP A 86 2.82 -12.74 -7.18
CA ASP A 86 4.08 -13.38 -6.81
C ASP A 86 5.28 -12.56 -7.31
N GLY A 87 5.22 -12.07 -8.56
CA GLY A 87 6.29 -11.26 -9.15
C GLY A 87 6.52 -9.95 -8.40
N THR A 88 5.44 -9.32 -7.91
CA THR A 88 5.52 -8.16 -7.04
C THR A 88 6.22 -8.50 -5.73
N ARG A 89 5.89 -9.62 -5.08
CA ARG A 89 6.56 -10.03 -3.84
C ARG A 89 8.04 -10.33 -4.06
N ASP A 90 8.39 -11.00 -5.17
CA ASP A 90 9.78 -11.30 -5.51
C ASP A 90 10.57 -10.01 -5.74
N ALA A 91 10.01 -9.05 -6.48
CA ALA A 91 10.64 -7.76 -6.72
C ALA A 91 10.89 -6.98 -5.43
N LEU A 92 9.95 -7.03 -4.47
CA LEU A 92 10.08 -6.37 -3.16
C LEU A 92 11.26 -6.87 -2.33
N GLY A 93 11.75 -8.09 -2.56
CA GLY A 93 12.87 -8.68 -1.80
C GLY A 93 14.19 -7.89 -1.88
N ALA A 94 14.35 -7.02 -2.87
CA ALA A 94 15.51 -6.15 -3.03
C ALA A 94 15.35 -4.75 -2.39
N HIS A 95 14.22 -4.48 -1.73
CA HIS A 95 13.87 -3.15 -1.22
C HIS A 95 13.61 -3.15 0.28
N THR A 96 13.70 -1.96 0.88
CA THR A 96 13.22 -1.74 2.25
C THR A 96 11.70 -1.66 2.25
N VAL A 97 11.04 -2.62 2.91
CA VAL A 97 9.58 -2.75 2.91
C VAL A 97 9.02 -2.52 4.31
N VAL A 98 8.20 -1.48 4.44
CA VAL A 98 7.50 -1.12 5.66
C VAL A 98 6.07 -1.65 5.60
N PHE A 99 5.78 -2.67 6.40
CA PHE A 99 4.42 -3.16 6.60
C PHE A 99 3.72 -2.41 7.72
N LEU A 100 2.68 -1.65 7.36
CA LEU A 100 1.75 -1.05 8.30
C LEU A 100 0.67 -2.07 8.68
N SER A 101 0.84 -2.70 9.85
CA SER A 101 -0.14 -3.60 10.44
C SER A 101 -1.24 -2.78 11.11
N VAL A 102 -2.48 -3.18 10.90
CA VAL A 102 -3.66 -2.59 11.53
C VAL A 102 -4.62 -3.73 11.89
N GLU A 103 -5.26 -3.61 13.03
CA GLU A 103 -6.30 -4.52 13.48
C GLU A 103 -7.62 -4.19 12.79
N LEU A 104 -8.42 -5.24 12.56
CA LEU A 104 -9.67 -5.14 11.79
C LEU A 104 -10.60 -4.04 12.32
N SER A 105 -10.70 -3.89 13.65
CA SER A 105 -11.55 -2.88 14.27
C SER A 105 -11.21 -1.46 13.86
N ASP A 106 -9.93 -1.14 13.71
CA ASP A 106 -9.48 0.20 13.34
C ASP A 106 -9.42 0.38 11.82
N ALA A 107 -9.10 -0.68 11.08
CA ALA A 107 -9.21 -0.68 9.62
C ALA A 107 -10.65 -0.36 9.17
N VAL A 108 -11.66 -0.99 9.79
CA VAL A 108 -13.09 -0.73 9.49
C VAL A 108 -13.47 0.73 9.77
N LYS A 109 -13.04 1.28 10.91
CA LYS A 109 -13.33 2.69 11.27
C LYS A 109 -12.73 3.67 10.25
N ARG A 110 -11.50 3.39 9.80
CA ARG A 110 -10.75 4.28 8.88
C ARG A 110 -11.21 4.17 7.43
N VAL A 111 -11.59 2.99 6.96
CA VAL A 111 -12.07 2.80 5.59
C VAL A 111 -13.47 3.41 5.39
N GLY A 112 -14.26 3.52 6.47
CA GLY A 112 -15.66 3.91 6.36
C GLY A 112 -16.50 2.83 5.66
N LEU A 113 -17.83 2.87 5.82
CA LEU A 113 -18.74 1.87 5.26
C LEU A 113 -19.15 2.10 3.79
N GLY A 114 -18.47 2.97 3.02
CA GLY A 114 -18.60 2.99 1.56
C GLY A 114 -18.39 4.34 0.88
N ALA A 115 -17.45 4.37 -0.07
CA ALA A 115 -17.52 4.98 -1.40
C ALA A 115 -16.25 4.55 -2.18
N GLY A 116 -16.40 3.99 -3.38
CA GLY A 116 -15.26 3.74 -4.31
C GLY A 116 -14.53 2.38 -4.23
N ARG A 117 -15.02 1.38 -3.47
CA ARG A 117 -14.39 0.04 -3.41
C ARG A 117 -15.39 -1.07 -3.81
N PRO A 118 -15.39 -1.52 -5.08
CA PRO A 118 -16.36 -2.50 -5.61
C PRO A 118 -16.46 -3.80 -4.80
N LEU A 119 -15.35 -4.25 -4.19
CA LEU A 119 -15.28 -5.49 -3.41
C LEU A 119 -15.97 -5.43 -2.03
N LEU A 120 -16.42 -4.26 -1.55
CA LEU A 120 -16.94 -4.09 -0.18
C LEU A 120 -18.47 -3.88 -0.09
N SER A 121 -19.22 -4.12 -1.17
CA SER A 121 -20.62 -3.69 -1.31
C SER A 121 -21.67 -4.52 -0.54
N VAL A 122 -21.42 -5.79 -0.21
CA VAL A 122 -22.45 -6.68 0.39
C VAL A 122 -22.22 -6.98 1.88
N ASN A 123 -20.98 -7.19 2.30
CA ASN A 123 -20.62 -7.35 3.72
C ASN A 123 -19.22 -6.76 3.99
N PRO A 124 -19.08 -5.42 4.02
CA PRO A 124 -17.79 -4.73 4.05
C PRO A 124 -16.87 -5.24 5.16
N ARG A 125 -17.43 -5.53 6.35
CA ARG A 125 -16.65 -6.00 7.50
C ARG A 125 -16.17 -7.43 7.33
N ALA A 126 -17.02 -8.35 6.89
CA ALA A 126 -16.62 -9.74 6.68
C ALA A 126 -15.64 -9.87 5.50
N THR A 127 -15.88 -9.13 4.42
CA THR A 127 -14.96 -9.10 3.28
C THR A 127 -13.62 -8.50 3.67
N LEU A 128 -13.60 -7.36 4.37
CA LEU A 128 -12.34 -6.76 4.84
C LEU A 128 -11.59 -7.72 5.78
N LYS A 129 -12.30 -8.38 6.69
CA LYS A 129 -11.71 -9.41 7.57
C LYS A 129 -11.05 -10.52 6.75
N TYR A 130 -11.79 -11.12 5.82
CA TYR A 130 -11.29 -12.21 4.98
C TYR A 130 -10.06 -11.76 4.17
N LEU A 131 -10.12 -10.59 3.54
CA LEU A 131 -8.99 -10.03 2.79
C LEU A 131 -7.77 -9.78 3.66
N MET A 132 -7.96 -9.24 4.87
CA MET A 132 -6.87 -9.01 5.81
C MET A 132 -6.24 -10.33 6.28
N GLU A 133 -7.05 -11.33 6.63
CA GLU A 133 -6.57 -12.64 7.09
C GLU A 133 -5.75 -13.36 6.01
N GLN A 134 -6.21 -13.32 4.76
CA GLN A 134 -5.47 -13.93 3.64
C GLN A 134 -4.18 -13.19 3.30
N ARG A 135 -4.18 -11.85 3.38
CA ARG A 135 -3.04 -11.02 2.94
C ARG A 135 -2.00 -10.77 4.03
N ARG A 136 -2.35 -10.88 5.32
CA ARG A 136 -1.43 -10.60 6.44
C ARG A 136 -0.15 -11.44 6.40
N PRO A 137 -0.19 -12.76 6.14
CA PRO A 137 1.03 -13.55 6.01
C PRO A 137 1.90 -13.08 4.83
N LEU A 138 1.29 -12.67 3.72
CA LEU A 138 2.02 -12.19 2.55
C LEU A 138 2.71 -10.84 2.82
N TYR A 139 2.03 -9.91 3.50
CA TYR A 139 2.66 -8.65 3.93
C TYR A 139 3.82 -8.88 4.88
N ALA A 140 3.64 -9.78 5.86
CA ALA A 140 4.69 -10.10 6.82
C ALA A 140 5.91 -10.76 6.13
N ALA A 141 5.69 -11.58 5.10
CA ALA A 141 6.76 -12.27 4.39
C ALA A 141 7.70 -11.34 3.61
N VAL A 142 7.19 -10.20 3.12
CA VAL A 142 8.01 -9.23 2.37
C VAL A 142 8.55 -8.09 3.23
N ALA A 143 8.09 -7.96 4.48
CA ALA A 143 8.40 -6.80 5.31
C ALA A 143 9.82 -6.86 5.87
N THR A 144 10.59 -5.78 5.69
CA THR A 144 11.83 -5.56 6.44
C THR A 144 11.53 -4.91 7.80
N HIS A 145 10.49 -4.09 7.88
CA HIS A 145 9.98 -3.50 9.11
C HIS A 145 8.47 -3.66 9.19
N THR A 146 7.96 -4.02 10.38
CA THR A 146 6.52 -4.08 10.65
C THR A 146 6.16 -3.11 11.77
N VAL A 147 5.18 -2.24 11.52
CA VAL A 147 4.73 -1.24 12.50
C VAL A 147 3.22 -1.37 12.70
N LYS A 148 2.79 -1.48 13.95
CA LYS A 148 1.36 -1.43 14.31
C LYS A 148 0.88 0.02 14.29
N THR A 149 -0.27 0.25 13.69
CA THR A 149 -0.83 1.61 13.51
C THR A 149 -2.03 1.90 14.42
N ASP A 150 -2.49 0.92 15.19
CA ASP A 150 -3.69 0.98 16.02
C ASP A 150 -3.54 2.02 17.15
N GLY A 151 -4.46 2.99 17.21
CA GLY A 151 -4.43 4.06 18.20
C GLY A 151 -3.21 4.99 18.16
N ARG A 152 -2.39 4.93 17.11
CA ARG A 152 -1.15 5.71 16.98
C ARG A 152 -1.31 6.86 15.99
N ASP A 153 -0.65 7.98 16.29
CA ASP A 153 -0.59 9.14 15.40
C ASP A 153 0.31 8.85 14.19
N PRO A 154 -0.11 9.20 12.96
CA PRO A 154 0.70 9.01 11.75
C PRO A 154 2.06 9.72 11.78
N GLY A 155 2.16 10.88 12.43
CA GLY A 155 3.41 11.63 12.56
C GLY A 155 4.42 10.91 13.46
N ASP A 156 3.96 10.38 14.60
CA ASP A 156 4.80 9.57 15.49
C ASP A 156 5.32 8.30 14.80
N LEU A 157 4.44 7.63 14.04
CA LEU A 157 4.81 6.46 13.23
C LEU A 157 5.85 6.81 12.17
N ALA A 158 5.68 7.94 11.49
CA ALA A 158 6.61 8.41 10.47
C ALA A 158 7.96 8.81 11.08
N ALA A 159 7.99 9.42 12.27
CA ALA A 159 9.21 9.76 12.98
C ALA A 159 9.99 8.51 13.43
N GLU A 160 9.29 7.50 13.96
CA GLU A 160 9.87 6.19 14.28
C GLU A 160 10.51 5.56 13.04
N LEU A 161 9.77 5.49 11.93
CA LEU A 161 10.25 4.94 10.66
C LEU A 161 11.43 5.73 10.10
N ALA A 162 11.40 7.06 10.14
CA ALA A 162 12.50 7.88 9.69
C ALA A 162 13.77 7.63 10.51
N GLY A 163 13.64 7.34 11.81
CA GLY A 163 14.76 6.92 12.66
C GLY A 163 15.36 5.57 12.26
N LEU A 164 14.53 4.61 11.82
CA LEU A 164 14.97 3.30 11.35
C LEU A 164 15.62 3.34 9.96
N LEU A 165 15.21 4.28 9.11
CA LEU A 165 15.64 4.38 7.72
C LEU A 165 16.86 5.28 7.49
N LYS A 166 17.23 6.12 8.46
CA LYS A 166 18.46 6.91 8.38
C LYS A 166 19.67 5.98 8.54
N PRO A 167 20.64 6.01 7.61
CA PRO A 167 21.94 5.42 7.89
C PRO A 167 22.56 6.16 9.09
N GLY A 168 23.11 5.40 10.04
CA GLY A 168 23.88 5.95 11.16
C GLY A 168 25.15 6.66 10.70
#